data_AF-A0A4V1LTT7-F1
#
_entry.id   AF-A0A4V1LTT7-F1
#
_cell.length_a   1.000
_cell.length_b   1.000
_cell.length_c   1.000
_cell.angle_alpha   90.00
_cell.angle_beta   90.00
_cell.angle_gamma   90.00
#
_symmetry.space_group_name_H-M   'P 1'
#
loop_
_entity.id
_entity.type
_entity.pdbx_description
1 polymer ?
#
loop_
_entity_poly.entity_id
_entity_poly.type
_entity_poly.pdbx_seq_one_letter_code
_entity_poly.pdbx_strand_id
1 'polypeptide(L)'
;MENTMSAPQKGLLYYFNRITSNDGKDWFLTLTWIFVFEIISSIIEYYNLSIARTYVIDIQDGVFKEFLIAIFVTFFIWHFVYSIVNMHRNQFYFLIMYGLLGLYFYITKDMTFNLLFHNIINPFEFEFNGFGIYTIVQFTIKLIIIYLIFKMFQGFKYSKLKNS
;
A
#
# COMPACT_ATOMS: atom_id res chain seq x y z
N MET A 1 30.43 40.77 9.88
CA MET A 1 29.46 39.84 10.48
C MET A 1 28.80 39.09 9.35
N GLU A 2 29.21 37.85 9.16
CA GLU A 2 28.72 36.98 8.09
C GLU A 2 27.35 36.45 8.52
N ASN A 3 26.29 36.88 7.81
CA ASN A 3 24.94 36.38 8.02
C ASN A 3 24.91 34.92 7.55
N THR A 4 25.14 33.97 8.46
CA THR A 4 24.84 32.58 8.21
C THR A 4 23.31 32.44 8.11
N MET A 5 22.78 32.47 6.88
CA MET A 5 21.41 32.08 6.60
C MET A 5 21.22 30.64 7.09
N SER A 6 20.56 30.47 8.23
CA SER A 6 20.17 29.16 8.72
C SER A 6 19.24 28.52 7.68
N ALA A 7 19.64 27.38 7.12
CA ALA A 7 18.79 26.65 6.19
C ALA A 7 17.41 26.38 6.85
N PRO A 8 16.29 26.58 6.15
CA PRO A 8 14.97 26.39 6.73
C PRO A 8 14.83 24.95 7.21
N GLN A 9 14.49 24.77 8.48
CA GLN A 9 14.35 23.46 9.10
C GLN A 9 13.22 22.70 8.40
N LYS A 10 13.57 21.61 7.71
CA LYS A 10 12.63 20.79 6.95
C LYS A 10 11.72 20.04 7.93
N GLY A 11 10.42 20.32 7.90
CA GLY A 11 9.43 19.67 8.78
C GLY A 11 9.14 18.21 8.39
N LEU A 12 8.42 17.48 9.26
CA LEU A 12 8.02 16.07 9.03
C LEU A 12 7.27 15.87 7.70
N LEU A 13 6.37 16.79 7.36
CA LEU A 13 5.61 16.74 6.11
C LEU A 13 6.50 16.79 4.86
N TYR A 14 7.63 17.51 4.92
CA TYR A 14 8.60 17.55 3.83
C TYR A 14 9.22 16.17 3.59
N TYR A 15 9.70 15.52 4.65
CA TYR A 15 10.27 14.18 4.54
C TYR A 15 9.24 13.15 4.13
N PHE A 16 8.04 13.23 4.69
CA PHE A 16 6.92 12.38 4.30
C PHE A 16 6.65 12.49 2.80
N ASN A 17 6.44 13.71 2.28
CA ASN A 17 6.19 13.93 0.86
C ASN A 17 7.33 13.48 -0.03
N ARG A 18 8.57 13.66 0.43
CA ARG A 18 9.76 13.22 -0.28
C ARG A 18 9.79 11.71 -0.46
N ILE A 19 9.46 10.96 0.60
CA ILE A 19 9.47 9.50 0.62
C ILE A 19 8.26 8.93 -0.12
N THR A 20 7.09 9.53 0.04
CA THR A 20 5.83 8.93 -0.42
C THR A 20 5.40 9.35 -1.81
N SER A 21 5.76 10.54 -2.27
CA SER A 21 5.28 11.07 -3.55
C SER A 21 6.33 11.83 -4.35
N ASN A 22 7.57 11.88 -3.84
CA ASN A 22 8.63 12.76 -4.34
C ASN A 22 8.11 14.19 -4.53
N ASP A 23 7.49 14.74 -3.49
CA ASP A 23 6.85 16.06 -3.48
C ASP A 23 5.68 16.20 -4.47
N GLY A 24 4.95 15.11 -4.73
CA GLY A 24 3.83 15.08 -5.67
C GLY A 24 4.25 15.02 -7.14
N LYS A 25 5.49 14.62 -7.45
CA LYS A 25 6.00 14.49 -8.82
C LYS A 25 5.92 13.07 -9.36
N ASP A 26 5.86 12.07 -8.47
CA ASP A 26 5.94 10.66 -8.82
C ASP A 26 4.65 9.95 -8.42
N TRP A 27 3.73 9.82 -9.37
CA TRP A 27 2.43 9.19 -9.13
C TRP A 27 2.56 7.69 -8.84
N PHE A 28 3.55 7.02 -9.44
CA PHE A 28 3.72 5.57 -9.29
C PHE A 28 4.28 5.23 -7.91
N LEU A 29 5.25 5.99 -7.43
CA LEU A 29 5.72 5.92 -6.04
C LEU A 29 4.56 6.17 -5.05
N THR A 30 3.71 7.16 -5.35
CA THR A 30 2.55 7.48 -4.50
C THR A 30 1.57 6.31 -4.44
N LEU A 31 1.27 5.69 -5.58
CA LEU A 31 0.42 4.51 -5.67
C LEU A 31 1.00 3.32 -4.88
N THR A 32 2.30 3.09 -4.95
CA THR A 32 2.97 2.05 -4.14
C THR A 32 2.75 2.27 -2.65
N TRP A 33 2.87 3.52 -2.16
CA TRP A 33 2.63 3.81 -0.75
C TRP A 33 1.15 3.70 -0.35
N ILE A 34 0.22 4.08 -1.22
CA ILE A 34 -1.22 3.83 -1.00
C ILE A 34 -1.44 2.33 -0.78
N PHE A 35 -0.89 1.50 -1.66
CA PHE A 35 -1.02 0.05 -1.55
C PHE A 35 -0.39 -0.53 -0.28
N VAL A 36 0.78 -0.01 0.13
CA VAL A 36 1.43 -0.39 1.41
C VAL A 36 0.51 -0.09 2.59
N PHE A 37 -0.06 1.12 2.65
CA PHE A 37 -0.95 1.52 3.75
C PHE A 37 -2.26 0.72 3.75
N GLU A 38 -2.81 0.39 2.59
CA GLU A 38 -3.98 -0.48 2.46
C GLU A 38 -3.71 -1.89 3.03
N ILE A 39 -2.59 -2.51 2.67
CA ILE A 39 -2.22 -3.83 3.20
C ILE A 39 -2.08 -3.77 4.73
N ILE A 40 -1.40 -2.75 5.26
CA ILE A 40 -1.24 -2.58 6.71
C ILE A 40 -2.62 -2.41 7.37
N SER A 41 -3.48 -1.59 6.77
CA SER A 41 -4.86 -1.36 7.23
C SER A 41 -5.65 -2.65 7.32
N SER A 42 -5.67 -3.45 6.25
CA SER A 42 -6.40 -4.72 6.20
C SER A 42 -5.84 -5.76 7.17
N ILE A 43 -4.52 -5.80 7.39
CA ILE A 43 -3.92 -6.72 8.38
C ILE A 43 -4.35 -6.31 9.80
N ILE A 44 -4.31 -5.02 10.13
CA ILE A 44 -4.76 -4.53 11.44
C ILE A 44 -6.24 -4.87 11.64
N GLU A 45 -7.06 -4.66 10.62
CA GLU A 45 -8.48 -4.98 10.63
C GLU A 45 -8.74 -6.47 10.89
N TYR A 46 -8.03 -7.36 10.18
CA TYR A 46 -8.12 -8.81 10.34
C TYR A 46 -7.90 -9.30 11.79
N TYR A 47 -6.93 -8.70 12.49
CA TYR A 47 -6.62 -9.08 13.87
C TYR A 47 -7.59 -8.49 14.89
N ASN A 48 -8.08 -7.26 14.66
CA ASN A 48 -8.85 -6.52 15.68
C ASN A 48 -10.37 -6.66 15.53
N LEU A 49 -10.88 -6.96 14.33
CA LEU A 49 -12.30 -7.15 14.08
C LEU A 49 -12.62 -8.61 13.77
N SER A 50 -13.57 -9.19 14.49
CA SER A 50 -14.07 -10.54 14.20
C SER A 50 -14.81 -10.61 12.88
N ILE A 51 -15.52 -9.53 12.51
CA ILE A 51 -16.27 -9.42 11.26
C ILE A 51 -15.32 -9.39 10.06
N ALA A 52 -14.13 -8.77 10.20
CA ALA A 52 -13.10 -8.78 9.16
C ALA A 52 -12.70 -10.20 8.72
N ARG A 53 -12.69 -11.15 9.66
CA ARG A 53 -12.41 -12.56 9.36
C ARG A 53 -13.51 -13.24 8.56
N THR A 54 -14.74 -12.71 8.58
CA THR A 54 -15.86 -13.25 7.78
C THR A 54 -15.76 -12.87 6.30
N TYR A 55 -15.04 -11.79 5.97
CA TYR A 55 -14.73 -11.44 4.58
C TYR A 55 -13.65 -12.34 3.97
N VAL A 56 -12.89 -13.06 4.78
CA VAL A 56 -11.91 -14.04 4.30
C VAL A 56 -12.65 -15.30 3.88
N ILE A 57 -12.73 -15.52 2.57
CA ILE A 57 -13.23 -16.79 2.04
C ILE A 57 -12.09 -17.80 2.09
N ASP A 58 -12.21 -18.78 2.99
CA ASP A 58 -11.24 -19.86 3.04
C ASP A 58 -11.40 -20.76 1.81
N ILE A 59 -10.37 -20.77 0.97
CA ILE A 59 -10.25 -21.74 -0.10
C ILE A 59 -9.77 -23.03 0.54
N GLN A 60 -10.63 -24.06 0.53
CA GLN A 60 -10.31 -25.39 1.04
C GLN A 60 -8.97 -25.88 0.49
N ASP A 61 -8.19 -26.52 1.37
CA ASP A 61 -6.91 -27.11 0.98
C ASP A 61 -7.16 -28.19 -0.08
N GLY A 62 -6.47 -28.05 -1.21
CA GLY A 62 -6.63 -28.92 -2.37
C GLY A 62 -5.82 -28.43 -3.56
N VAL A 63 -5.85 -29.22 -4.64
CA VAL A 63 -5.03 -28.99 -5.85
C VAL A 63 -5.21 -27.60 -6.43
N PHE A 64 -6.43 -27.03 -6.36
CA PHE A 64 -6.69 -25.68 -6.85
C PHE A 64 -5.93 -24.60 -6.07
N LYS A 65 -5.90 -24.69 -4.74
CA LYS A 65 -5.19 -23.74 -3.87
C LYS A 65 -3.68 -23.83 -4.10
N GLU A 66 -3.15 -25.05 -4.19
CA GLU A 66 -1.73 -25.28 -4.49
C GLU A 66 -1.36 -24.73 -5.87
N PHE A 67 -2.21 -24.91 -6.88
CA PHE A 67 -2.01 -24.37 -8.21
C PHE A 67 -1.98 -22.83 -8.23
N LEU A 68 -2.90 -22.17 -7.50
CA LEU A 68 -2.90 -20.71 -7.36
C LEU A 68 -1.61 -20.20 -6.70
N ILE A 69 -1.17 -20.86 -5.62
CA ILE A 69 0.09 -20.52 -4.94
C ILE A 69 1.28 -20.73 -5.89
N ALA A 70 1.31 -21.85 -6.63
CA ALA A 70 2.38 -22.14 -7.57
C ALA A 70 2.48 -21.10 -8.70
N ILE A 71 1.34 -20.67 -9.25
CA ILE A 71 1.29 -19.56 -10.21
C ILE A 71 1.85 -18.29 -9.58
N PHE A 72 1.36 -17.91 -8.40
CA PHE A 72 1.79 -16.69 -7.72
C PHE A 72 3.30 -16.68 -7.45
N VAL A 73 3.85 -17.77 -6.92
CA VAL A 73 5.30 -17.91 -6.65
C VAL A 73 6.10 -17.89 -7.95
N THR A 74 5.62 -18.54 -9.01
CA THR A 74 6.31 -18.55 -10.32
C THR A 74 6.39 -17.14 -10.90
N PHE A 75 5.27 -16.40 -10.89
CA PHE A 75 5.24 -15.00 -11.32
C PHE A 75 6.11 -14.11 -10.43
N PHE A 76 6.13 -14.34 -9.11
CA PHE A 76 7.00 -13.61 -8.20
C PHE A 76 8.47 -13.79 -8.56
N ILE A 77 8.93 -15.04 -8.73
CA ILE A 77 10.32 -15.35 -9.08
C ILE A 77 10.68 -14.73 -10.43
N TRP A 78 9.80 -14.84 -11.42
CA TRP A 78 10.00 -14.24 -12.72
C TRP A 78 10.19 -12.71 -12.61
N HIS A 79 9.28 -12.03 -11.92
CA HIS A 79 9.38 -10.58 -11.71
C HIS A 79 10.59 -10.18 -10.87
N PHE A 80 10.98 -10.99 -9.88
CA PHE A 80 12.17 -10.77 -9.07
C PHE A 80 13.43 -10.77 -9.94
N VAL A 81 13.64 -11.83 -10.73
CA VAL A 81 14.79 -11.95 -11.63
C VAL A 81 14.77 -10.82 -12.66
N TYR A 82 13.62 -10.55 -13.29
CA TYR A 82 13.48 -9.48 -14.27
C TYR A 82 13.81 -8.09 -13.69
N SER A 83 13.38 -7.82 -12.45
CA SER A 83 13.64 -6.56 -11.77
C SER A 83 15.12 -6.39 -11.41
N ILE A 84 15.80 -7.47 -11.01
CA ILE A 84 17.24 -7.46 -10.73
C ILE A 84 18.04 -7.21 -12.01
N VAL A 85 17.71 -7.89 -13.10
CA VAL A 85 18.44 -7.79 -14.37
C VAL A 85 18.34 -6.39 -14.97
N ASN A 86 17.15 -5.82 -14.98
CA ASN A 86 16.90 -4.54 -15.66
C ASN A 86 17.14 -3.31 -14.77
N MET A 87 17.23 -3.47 -13.45
CA MET A 87 17.51 -2.41 -12.47
C MET A 87 16.67 -1.12 -12.64
N HIS A 88 15.47 -1.19 -13.20
CA HIS A 88 14.61 -0.03 -13.32
C HIS A 88 13.89 0.24 -12.00
N ARG A 89 13.93 1.49 -11.56
CA ARG A 89 13.32 1.95 -10.29
C ARG A 89 11.85 1.52 -10.14
N ASN A 90 11.04 1.61 -11.21
CA ASN A 90 9.63 1.22 -11.17
C ASN A 90 9.43 -0.29 -11.03
N GLN A 91 10.33 -1.11 -11.59
CA GLN A 91 10.27 -2.56 -11.45
C GLN A 91 10.54 -2.97 -10.00
N PHE A 92 11.45 -2.26 -9.31
CA PHE A 92 11.70 -2.48 -7.89
C PHE A 92 10.47 -2.17 -7.02
N TYR A 93 9.74 -1.08 -7.31
CA TYR A 93 8.49 -0.79 -6.62
C TYR A 93 7.42 -1.86 -6.85
N PHE A 94 7.30 -2.35 -8.08
CA PHE A 94 6.39 -3.45 -8.39
C PHE A 94 6.75 -4.73 -7.63
N LEU A 95 8.04 -5.03 -7.51
CA LEU A 95 8.53 -6.16 -6.74
C LEU A 95 8.19 -6.04 -5.24
N ILE A 96 8.35 -4.84 -4.66
CA ILE A 96 7.93 -4.56 -3.28
C ILE A 96 6.43 -4.80 -3.12
N MET A 97 5.60 -4.28 -4.02
CA MET A 97 4.15 -4.49 -3.97
C MET A 97 3.80 -5.97 -4.03
N TYR A 98 4.45 -6.74 -4.91
CA TYR A 98 4.23 -8.18 -5.02
C TYR A 98 4.64 -8.94 -3.76
N GLY A 99 5.78 -8.60 -3.17
CA GLY A 99 6.25 -9.20 -1.92
C GLY A 99 5.31 -8.89 -0.75
N LEU A 100 4.85 -7.65 -0.63
CA LEU A 100 3.86 -7.26 0.37
C LEU A 100 2.53 -7.99 0.19
N LEU A 101 2.12 -8.21 -1.06
CA LEU A 101 0.92 -8.97 -1.36
C LEU A 101 1.04 -10.45 -0.96
N GLY A 102 2.21 -11.05 -1.18
CA GLY A 102 2.50 -12.39 -0.68
C GLY A 102 2.45 -12.48 0.84
N LEU A 103 3.01 -11.47 1.54
CA LEU A 103 2.93 -11.37 2.99
C LEU A 103 1.49 -11.23 3.48
N TYR A 104 0.69 -10.40 2.80
CA TYR A 104 -0.74 -10.25 3.07
C TYR A 104 -1.46 -11.60 3.01
N PHE A 105 -1.32 -12.34 1.90
CA PHE A 105 -1.94 -13.66 1.75
C PHE A 105 -1.48 -14.65 2.82
N TYR A 106 -0.20 -14.63 3.17
CA TYR A 106 0.33 -15.51 4.20
C TYR A 106 -0.33 -15.27 5.57
N ILE A 107 -0.54 -13.99 5.91
CA ILE A 107 -1.11 -13.56 7.20
C ILE A 107 -2.62 -13.74 7.26
N THR A 108 -3.36 -13.20 6.29
CA THR A 108 -4.83 -13.15 6.33
C THR A 108 -5.49 -14.40 5.77
N LYS A 109 -4.74 -15.21 5.01
CA LYS A 109 -5.25 -16.33 4.20
C LYS A 109 -6.28 -15.92 3.14
N ASP A 110 -6.45 -14.61 2.90
CA ASP A 110 -7.41 -14.09 1.92
C ASP A 110 -6.84 -14.15 0.49
N MET A 111 -6.91 -15.34 -0.09
CA MET A 111 -6.50 -15.58 -1.48
C MET A 111 -7.49 -14.97 -2.50
N THR A 112 -8.66 -14.53 -2.03
CA THR A 112 -9.72 -13.93 -2.86
C THR A 112 -9.69 -12.40 -2.90
N PHE A 113 -8.84 -11.78 -2.07
CA PHE A 113 -8.76 -10.32 -1.86
C PHE A 113 -10.05 -9.68 -1.34
N ASN A 114 -11.01 -10.46 -0.85
CA ASN A 114 -12.30 -9.91 -0.43
C ASN A 114 -12.16 -8.95 0.76
N LEU A 115 -11.29 -9.24 1.72
CA LEU A 115 -11.00 -8.34 2.83
C LEU A 115 -10.25 -7.09 2.35
N LEU A 116 -9.25 -7.26 1.47
CA LEU A 116 -8.50 -6.14 0.92
C LEU A 116 -9.40 -5.19 0.12
N PHE A 117 -10.27 -5.74 -0.73
CA PHE A 117 -11.24 -4.96 -1.49
C PHE A 117 -12.31 -4.34 -0.62
N HIS A 118 -12.80 -5.03 0.42
CA HIS A 118 -13.71 -4.43 1.38
C HIS A 118 -13.11 -3.18 2.01
N ASN A 119 -11.87 -3.26 2.51
CA ASN A 119 -11.21 -2.12 3.13
C ASN A 119 -10.96 -0.95 2.14
N ILE A 120 -10.63 -1.25 0.88
CA ILE A 120 -10.41 -0.25 -0.18
C ILE A 120 -11.73 0.42 -0.61
N ILE A 121 -12.78 -0.37 -0.85
CA ILE A 121 -14.05 0.11 -1.43
C ILE A 121 -14.92 0.80 -0.38
N ASN A 122 -14.81 0.40 0.88
CA ASN A 122 -15.57 0.97 1.98
C ASN A 122 -14.66 1.78 2.95
N PRO A 123 -14.05 2.89 2.49
CA PRO A 123 -13.14 3.68 3.32
C PRO A 123 -13.84 4.35 4.51
N PHE A 124 -15.18 4.46 4.48
CA PHE A 124 -15.96 5.10 5.55
C PHE A 124 -16.78 4.13 6.40
N GLU A 125 -16.77 2.84 6.08
CA GLU A 125 -17.37 1.82 6.94
C GLU A 125 -16.41 1.55 8.09
N PHE A 126 -16.60 2.32 9.16
CA PHE A 126 -15.93 2.06 10.43
C PHE A 126 -16.86 1.16 11.23
N GLU A 127 -16.57 -0.13 11.25
CA GLU A 127 -17.22 -1.00 12.22
C GLU A 127 -16.65 -0.68 13.61
N PHE A 128 -17.41 0.12 14.35
CA PHE A 128 -17.09 0.51 15.71
C PHE A 128 -17.41 -0.66 16.64
N ASN A 129 -16.47 -1.59 16.81
CA ASN A 129 -16.50 -2.51 17.94
C ASN A 129 -16.04 -1.80 19.24
N GLY A 130 -16.47 -0.55 19.43
CA GLY A 130 -16.00 0.42 20.43
C GLY A 130 -15.02 1.47 19.88
N PHE A 131 -15.02 2.67 20.49
CA PHE A 131 -14.00 3.71 20.24
C PHE A 131 -12.72 3.34 20.98
N GLY A 132 -11.79 2.68 20.28
CA GLY A 132 -10.51 2.22 20.84
C GLY A 132 -9.30 2.73 20.07
N ILE A 133 -8.10 2.31 20.52
CA ILE A 133 -6.82 2.60 19.84
C ILE A 133 -6.86 2.14 18.38
N TYR A 134 -7.48 0.98 18.13
CA TYR A 134 -7.72 0.46 16.78
C TYR A 134 -8.38 1.49 15.86
N THR A 135 -9.50 2.08 16.29
CA THR A 135 -10.28 3.06 15.51
C THR A 135 -9.46 4.29 15.19
N ILE A 136 -8.64 4.78 16.15
CA ILE A 136 -7.77 5.94 15.96
C ILE A 136 -6.69 5.63 14.92
N VAL A 137 -6.05 4.45 15.01
CA VAL A 137 -5.02 4.03 14.06
C VAL A 137 -5.61 3.86 12.67
N GLN A 138 -6.75 3.18 12.54
CA GLN A 138 -7.47 3.01 11.28
C GLN A 138 -7.83 4.34 10.64
N PHE A 139 -8.47 5.24 11.40
CA PHE A 139 -8.82 6.56 10.92
C PHE A 139 -7.60 7.36 10.43
N THR A 140 -6.49 7.28 11.18
CA THR A 140 -5.23 7.93 10.80
C THR A 140 -4.68 7.38 9.49
N ILE A 141 -4.64 6.05 9.32
CA ILE A 141 -4.18 5.42 8.08
C ILE A 141 -5.05 5.84 6.90
N LYS A 142 -6.38 5.83 7.05
CA LYS A 142 -7.31 6.25 5.98
C LYS A 142 -7.13 7.72 5.60
N LEU A 143 -6.90 8.62 6.57
CA LEU A 143 -6.57 10.02 6.27
C LEU A 143 -5.26 10.16 5.48
N ILE A 144 -4.24 9.38 5.83
CA ILE A 144 -2.98 9.34 5.08
C ILE A 144 -3.21 8.87 3.65
N ILE A 145 -4.01 7.82 3.44
CA ILE A 145 -4.35 7.29 2.11
C ILE A 145 -5.08 8.35 1.28
N ILE A 146 -6.09 9.03 1.84
CA ILE A 146 -6.80 10.12 1.16
C ILE A 146 -5.85 11.24 0.74
N TYR A 147 -4.92 11.63 1.63
CA TYR A 147 -3.89 12.62 1.33
C TYR A 147 -2.99 12.17 0.18
N LEU A 148 -2.57 10.91 0.17
CA LEU A 148 -1.74 10.34 -0.89
C LEU A 148 -2.50 10.25 -2.21
N ILE A 149 -3.79 9.94 -2.21
CA ILE A 149 -4.63 9.98 -3.42
C ILE A 149 -4.60 11.39 -4.04
N PHE A 150 -4.73 12.44 -3.22
CA PHE A 150 -4.60 13.82 -3.71
C PHE A 150 -3.21 14.10 -4.30
N LYS A 151 -2.14 13.62 -3.67
CA LYS A 151 -0.76 13.73 -4.19
C LYS A 151 -0.55 12.93 -5.48
N MET A 152 -1.21 11.79 -5.63
CA MET A 152 -1.17 10.98 -6.84
C MET A 152 -1.78 11.74 -8.01
N PHE A 153 -2.91 12.41 -7.82
CA PHE A 153 -3.50 13.30 -8.84
C PHE A 153 -2.57 14.46 -9.23
N GLN A 154 -1.83 15.04 -8.27
CA GLN A 154 -0.80 16.04 -8.59
C GLN A 154 0.31 15.43 -9.45
N GLY A 155 0.77 14.22 -9.11
CA GLY A 155 1.79 13.48 -9.87
C GLY A 155 1.36 13.20 -11.30
N PHE A 156 0.11 12.80 -11.54
CA PHE A 156 -0.42 12.60 -12.88
C PHE A 156 -0.42 13.88 -13.72
N LYS A 157 -0.85 15.00 -13.13
CA LYS A 157 -0.80 16.31 -13.80
C LYS A 157 0.64 16.69 -14.14
N TYR A 158 1.57 16.49 -13.22
CA TYR A 158 2.99 16.77 -13.42
C TYR A 158 3.60 15.92 -14.54
N SER A 159 3.33 14.61 -14.58
CA SER A 159 3.83 13.73 -15.64
C SER A 159 3.28 14.09 -17.01
N LYS A 160 2.01 14.52 -17.09
CA LYS A 160 1.40 14.96 -18.35
C LYS A 160 2.05 16.24 -18.87
N LEU A 161 2.34 17.21 -17.99
CA LEU A 161 3.01 18.46 -18.36
C LEU A 161 4.47 18.25 -18.80
N LYS A 162 5.17 17.29 -18.20
CA LYS A 162 6.56 16.97 -18.57
C LYS A 162 6.68 16.30 -19.95
N ASN A 163 5.65 15.56 -20.36
CA ASN A 163 5.61 14.79 -21.61
C ASN A 163 4.88 15.52 -22.76
N SER A 164 4.41 16.75 -22.53
CA SER A 164 3.82 17.64 -23.54
C SER A 164 4.84 18.66 -24.01
#